data_AF-A0A8J2SL30-F1
#
_entry.id   AF-A0A8J2SL30-F1
#
_cell.length_a   1.000
_cell.length_b   1.000
_cell.length_c   1.000
_cell.angle_alpha   90.00
_cell.angle_beta   90.00
_cell.angle_gamma   90.00
#
_symmetry.space_group_name_H-M   'P 1'
#
loop_
_entity.id
_entity.type
_entity.pdbx_description
1 polymer ?
#
loop_
_entity_poly.entity_id
_entity_poly.type
_entity_poly.pdbx_seq_one_letter_code
_entity_poly.pdbx_strand_id
1 'polypeptide(L)'
;MATPRRENRPPKRTAGFPQQPTRRRRSRSAGPHAWTTRYSRWSALLIAGCAVAFAPRAAPPRHRPAPTCAALPRTRRRPATQLNCICVNCAFVDNCTAYHVVEAKHGQPHVSTNPIFTPREGSPTVAVNIFPPDSEHKARGFEIELDVVECADFAREMGKWRKMMPPGTLVKAGFDPDYEPP
;
A
#
# COMPACT_ATOMS: atom_id res chain seq x y z
N MET A 1 63.15 24.81 -2.59
CA MET A 1 62.33 23.89 -3.42
C MET A 1 60.87 24.23 -3.13
N ALA A 2 60.20 24.94 -4.05
CA ALA A 2 58.83 25.38 -3.87
C ALA A 2 57.89 24.55 -4.77
N THR A 3 56.91 23.88 -4.16
CA THR A 3 55.89 23.08 -4.84
C THR A 3 54.82 23.98 -5.47
N PRO A 4 54.37 23.73 -6.71
CA PRO A 4 53.32 24.54 -7.33
C PRO A 4 51.92 24.16 -6.82
N ARG A 5 51.11 25.21 -6.54
CA ARG A 5 49.67 25.12 -6.22
C ARG A 5 48.89 24.62 -7.44
N ARG A 6 48.05 23.60 -7.22
CA ARG A 6 47.10 23.06 -8.20
C ARG A 6 45.84 23.94 -8.22
N GLU A 7 45.60 24.65 -9.32
CA GLU A 7 44.37 25.43 -9.53
C GLU A 7 43.18 24.50 -9.78
N ASN A 8 42.12 24.67 -8.98
CA ASN A 8 40.83 24.00 -9.17
C ASN A 8 40.00 24.78 -10.19
N ARG A 9 39.83 24.22 -11.39
CA ARG A 9 38.86 24.73 -12.37
C ARG A 9 37.45 24.22 -12.04
N PRO A 10 36.42 25.09 -12.05
CA PRO A 10 35.03 24.64 -11.89
C PRO A 10 34.54 23.90 -13.15
N PRO A 11 33.61 22.93 -13.01
CA PRO A 11 33.08 22.19 -14.13
C PRO A 11 32.21 23.09 -15.04
N LYS A 12 32.40 22.94 -16.35
CA LYS A 12 31.60 23.62 -17.39
C LYS A 12 30.15 23.14 -17.33
N ARG A 13 29.21 24.08 -17.24
CA ARG A 13 27.77 23.84 -17.41
C ARG A 13 27.50 23.33 -18.84
N THR A 14 27.06 22.09 -18.96
CA THR A 14 26.54 21.54 -20.22
C THR A 14 25.10 22.01 -20.46
N ALA A 15 24.82 22.26 -21.74
CA ALA A 15 23.63 22.91 -22.23
C ALA A 15 22.38 21.99 -22.24
N GLY A 16 21.25 22.62 -21.92
CA GLY A 16 19.87 22.37 -22.35
C GLY A 16 19.43 20.99 -22.84
N PHE A 17 18.58 20.35 -22.02
CA PHE A 17 17.65 19.31 -22.47
C PHE A 17 16.42 19.99 -23.12
N PRO A 18 15.99 19.62 -24.35
CA PRO A 18 14.76 20.14 -24.92
C PRO A 18 13.54 19.46 -24.25
N GLN A 19 12.70 20.28 -23.61
CA GLN A 19 11.42 19.87 -23.02
C GLN A 19 10.42 19.49 -24.14
N GLN A 20 9.76 18.34 -24.00
CA GLN A 20 8.69 17.91 -24.91
C GLN A 20 7.45 18.82 -24.79
N PRO A 21 6.72 19.09 -25.90
CA PRO A 21 5.52 19.92 -25.87
C PRO A 21 4.34 19.21 -25.21
N THR A 22 3.68 19.91 -24.29
CA THR A 22 2.50 19.45 -23.56
C THR A 22 1.26 19.43 -24.46
N ARG A 23 0.61 18.27 -24.58
CA ARG A 23 -0.66 18.11 -25.32
C ARG A 23 -1.81 18.69 -24.49
N ARG A 24 -2.33 19.86 -24.88
CA ARG A 24 -3.56 20.46 -24.32
C ARG A 24 -4.77 19.57 -24.64
N ARG A 25 -5.38 18.98 -23.60
CA ARG A 25 -6.66 18.29 -23.69
C ARG A 25 -7.80 19.32 -23.61
N ARG A 26 -8.48 19.59 -24.74
CA ARG A 26 -9.72 20.39 -24.76
C ARG A 26 -10.86 19.54 -24.19
N SER A 27 -11.35 19.87 -23.00
CA SER A 27 -12.66 19.44 -22.52
C SER A 27 -13.72 20.36 -23.14
N ARG A 28 -14.65 19.78 -23.92
CA ARG A 28 -15.89 20.45 -24.34
C ARG A 28 -16.91 20.24 -23.22
N SER A 29 -17.36 21.34 -22.64
CA SER A 29 -18.57 21.42 -21.82
C SER A 29 -19.80 21.47 -22.72
N ALA A 30 -20.81 20.67 -22.40
CA ALA A 30 -22.15 20.72 -22.99
C ALA A 30 -23.17 20.76 -21.84
N GLY A 31 -24.18 21.61 -22.00
CA GLY A 31 -24.98 22.22 -20.94
C GLY A 31 -26.08 21.34 -20.32
N PRO A 32 -26.84 21.92 -19.37
CA PRO A 32 -27.88 21.22 -18.63
C PRO A 32 -29.22 21.24 -19.39
N HIS A 33 -29.83 20.08 -19.58
CA HIS A 33 -31.21 19.98 -20.05
C HIS A 33 -32.16 20.10 -18.86
N ALA A 34 -32.90 21.21 -18.86
CA ALA A 34 -34.03 21.49 -17.98
C ALA A 34 -35.14 20.44 -18.16
N TRP A 35 -35.60 19.86 -17.05
CA TRP A 35 -36.83 19.08 -17.02
C TRP A 35 -37.95 19.98 -16.52
N THR A 36 -38.90 20.25 -17.42
CA THR A 36 -40.09 21.04 -17.15
C THR A 36 -41.13 20.23 -16.39
N THR A 37 -41.71 20.91 -15.41
CA THR A 37 -42.85 20.54 -14.58
C THR A 37 -44.07 20.18 -15.43
N ARG A 38 -44.75 19.09 -15.09
CA ARG A 38 -46.17 18.90 -15.45
C ARG A 38 -46.95 18.41 -14.24
N TYR A 39 -47.66 19.36 -13.63
CA TYR A 39 -48.82 19.12 -12.79
C TYR A 39 -49.89 18.38 -13.60
N SER A 40 -50.53 17.37 -13.00
CA SER A 40 -51.89 16.99 -13.37
C SER A 40 -52.72 16.87 -12.10
N ARG A 41 -53.73 17.74 -12.02
CA ARG A 41 -54.96 17.59 -11.23
C ARG A 41 -55.63 16.28 -11.71
N TRP A 42 -56.41 15.55 -10.92
CA TRP A 42 -57.81 15.79 -10.61
C TRP A 42 -58.29 14.65 -9.70
N SER A 43 -59.11 14.97 -8.71
CA SER A 43 -60.35 14.26 -8.31
C SER A 43 -60.55 14.33 -6.81
N ALA A 44 -61.47 15.22 -6.43
CA ALA A 44 -62.16 15.22 -5.14
C ALA A 44 -63.26 14.14 -5.13
N LEU A 45 -63.87 13.96 -3.94
CA LEU A 45 -65.07 13.17 -3.57
C LEU A 45 -64.74 11.74 -3.10
N LEU A 46 -65.16 11.23 -1.94
CA LEU A 46 -66.26 11.55 -1.01
C LEU A 46 -65.91 11.19 0.44
N ILE A 47 -66.55 11.89 1.37
CA ILE A 47 -66.64 11.59 2.80
C ILE A 47 -67.66 10.45 2.99
N ALA A 48 -67.26 9.38 3.66
CA ALA A 48 -68.18 8.46 4.34
C ALA A 48 -67.54 8.01 5.66
N GLY A 49 -68.24 8.25 6.76
CA GLY A 49 -67.74 8.10 8.12
C GLY A 49 -67.94 6.72 8.75
N CYS A 50 -67.52 6.69 10.03
CA CYS A 50 -67.84 5.73 11.10
C CYS A 50 -67.24 4.32 11.01
N ALA A 51 -66.15 4.10 11.77
CA ALA A 51 -66.20 3.42 13.07
C ALA A 51 -64.77 3.27 13.62
N VAL A 52 -64.45 4.00 14.69
CA VAL A 52 -63.17 3.82 15.39
C VAL A 52 -63.32 2.63 16.33
N ALA A 53 -62.89 1.45 15.87
CA ALA A 53 -62.68 0.33 16.76
C ALA A 53 -61.45 0.64 17.64
N PHE A 54 -61.69 0.86 18.93
CA PHE A 54 -60.64 0.92 19.94
C PHE A 54 -59.97 -0.46 20.03
N ALA A 55 -58.86 -0.64 19.32
CA ALA A 55 -57.98 -1.78 19.54
C ALA A 55 -57.27 -1.62 20.90
N PRO A 56 -57.10 -2.68 21.70
CA PRO A 56 -56.28 -2.61 22.89
C PRO A 56 -54.84 -2.26 22.47
N ARG A 57 -54.28 -1.26 23.16
CA ARG A 57 -52.93 -0.73 22.96
C ARG A 57 -51.92 -1.88 23.12
N ALA A 58 -51.40 -2.39 22.00
CA ALA A 58 -50.31 -3.35 22.01
C ALA A 58 -49.14 -2.75 22.80
N ALA A 59 -48.61 -3.53 23.75
CA ALA A 59 -47.47 -3.11 24.58
C ALA A 59 -46.30 -2.67 23.68
N PRO A 60 -45.56 -1.60 24.04
CA PRO A 60 -44.40 -1.19 23.28
C PRO A 60 -43.40 -2.35 23.20
N PRO A 61 -42.71 -2.54 22.05
CA PRO A 61 -41.70 -3.57 21.93
C PRO A 61 -40.67 -3.37 23.04
N ARG A 62 -40.42 -4.41 23.84
CA ARG A 62 -39.35 -4.41 24.82
C ARG A 62 -38.05 -4.15 24.07
N HIS A 63 -37.48 -2.97 24.24
CA HIS A 63 -36.14 -2.67 23.77
C HIS A 63 -35.21 -3.70 24.41
N ARG A 64 -34.68 -4.62 23.60
CA ARG A 64 -33.51 -5.40 24.00
C ARG A 64 -32.41 -4.37 24.29
N PRO A 65 -31.79 -4.38 25.48
CA PRO A 65 -30.58 -3.60 25.67
C PRO A 65 -29.59 -4.02 24.59
N ALA A 66 -29.02 -3.03 23.89
CA ALA A 66 -27.93 -3.27 22.96
C ALA A 66 -26.85 -4.07 23.71
N PRO A 67 -26.22 -5.07 23.07
CA PRO A 67 -25.08 -5.72 23.69
C PRO A 67 -24.10 -4.62 24.07
N THR A 68 -23.86 -4.48 25.37
CA THR A 68 -22.79 -3.65 25.91
C THR A 68 -21.54 -3.93 25.10
N CYS A 69 -20.84 -2.88 24.69
CA CYS A 69 -19.52 -2.94 24.07
C CYS A 69 -18.55 -3.63 25.03
N ALA A 70 -18.67 -4.94 25.20
CA ALA A 70 -17.63 -5.78 25.73
C ALA A 70 -16.47 -5.61 24.76
N ALA A 71 -15.39 -5.05 25.27
CA ALA A 71 -14.13 -4.87 24.59
C ALA A 71 -13.81 -6.15 23.82
N LEU A 72 -13.98 -6.10 22.49
CA LEU A 72 -13.33 -7.06 21.62
C LEU A 72 -11.83 -6.92 21.92
N PRO A 73 -11.12 -7.98 22.32
CA PRO A 73 -9.68 -7.90 22.43
C PRO A 73 -9.14 -7.47 21.06
N ARG A 74 -8.63 -6.24 20.98
CA ARG A 74 -7.85 -5.74 19.83
C ARG A 74 -6.52 -6.46 19.81
N THR A 75 -6.56 -7.74 19.50
CA THR A 75 -5.46 -8.44 18.89
C THR A 75 -6.04 -9.24 17.74
N ARG A 76 -6.29 -8.57 16.61
CA ARG A 76 -6.12 -9.28 15.34
C ARG A 76 -4.62 -9.60 15.26
N ARG A 77 -4.19 -10.65 15.96
CA ARG A 77 -2.93 -11.31 15.64
C ARG A 77 -3.07 -11.72 14.18
N ARG A 78 -2.17 -11.21 13.33
CA ARG A 78 -2.05 -11.67 11.95
C ARG A 78 -1.98 -13.21 12.00
N PRO A 79 -2.77 -13.95 11.20
CA PRO A 79 -2.50 -15.37 11.01
C PRO A 79 -1.05 -15.51 10.52
N ALA A 80 -0.27 -16.36 11.18
CA ALA A 80 1.18 -16.48 11.03
C ALA A 80 1.64 -17.09 9.69
N THR A 81 0.79 -17.10 8.67
CA THR A 81 0.97 -17.89 7.45
C THR A 81 1.22 -17.07 6.20
N GLN A 82 1.59 -15.78 6.30
CA GLN A 82 1.74 -14.93 5.11
C GLN A 82 2.89 -13.91 5.21
N LEU A 83 4.05 -14.29 5.75
CA LEU A 83 5.19 -13.37 5.93
C LEU A 83 6.56 -14.02 5.67
N ASN A 84 6.64 -14.92 4.69
CA ASN A 84 7.94 -15.42 4.24
C ASN A 84 8.20 -14.86 2.84
N CYS A 85 8.73 -13.63 2.76
CA CYS A 85 9.28 -13.12 1.50
C CYS A 85 10.35 -14.11 1.03
N ILE A 86 10.16 -14.71 -0.14
CA ILE A 86 11.09 -15.73 -0.66
C ILE A 86 12.51 -15.18 -0.89
N CYS A 87 12.62 -13.85 -0.97
CA CYS A 87 13.86 -13.10 -1.08
C CYS A 87 14.88 -13.46 0.00
N VAL A 88 14.45 -13.84 1.22
CA VAL A 88 15.36 -14.18 2.32
C VAL A 88 16.24 -15.40 2.03
N ASN A 89 15.73 -16.30 1.16
CA ASN A 89 16.35 -17.58 0.83
C ASN A 89 16.65 -17.74 -0.66
N CYS A 90 16.65 -16.66 -1.46
CA CYS A 90 16.96 -16.78 -2.89
C CYS A 90 18.46 -16.58 -3.14
N ALA A 91 19.08 -17.50 -3.88
CA ALA A 91 20.49 -17.45 -4.26
C ALA A 91 20.84 -16.23 -5.13
N PHE A 92 19.86 -15.68 -5.86
CA PHE A 92 20.05 -14.55 -6.78
C PHE A 92 19.70 -13.18 -6.17
N VAL A 93 19.42 -13.10 -4.86
CA VAL A 93 19.00 -11.85 -4.20
C VAL A 93 19.98 -10.69 -4.39
N ASP A 94 21.27 -11.00 -4.57
CA ASP A 94 22.37 -10.05 -4.76
C ASP A 94 22.71 -9.72 -6.22
N ASN A 95 22.12 -10.42 -7.21
CA ASN A 95 22.46 -10.21 -8.62
C ASN A 95 21.24 -10.08 -9.54
N CYS A 96 20.03 -10.08 -9.01
CA CYS A 96 18.79 -10.03 -9.78
C CYS A 96 18.29 -8.59 -9.98
N THR A 97 18.05 -8.20 -11.24
CA THR A 97 17.52 -6.88 -11.61
C THR A 97 16.15 -6.61 -10.99
N ALA A 98 15.30 -7.62 -10.92
CA ALA A 98 13.98 -7.48 -10.30
C ALA A 98 14.03 -7.28 -8.78
N TYR A 99 14.90 -8.00 -8.05
CA TYR A 99 15.09 -7.77 -6.62
C TYR A 99 15.67 -6.38 -6.34
N HIS A 100 16.56 -5.89 -7.19
CA HIS A 100 17.07 -4.53 -7.10
C HIS A 100 15.96 -3.46 -7.21
N VAL A 101 14.94 -3.69 -8.03
CA VAL A 101 13.75 -2.81 -8.07
C VAL A 101 12.93 -2.90 -6.78
N VAL A 102 12.76 -4.10 -6.21
CA VAL A 102 12.04 -4.31 -4.96
C VAL A 102 12.72 -3.59 -3.79
N GLU A 103 14.05 -3.66 -3.69
CA GLU A 103 14.85 -2.94 -2.69
C GLU A 103 14.55 -1.43 -2.70
N ALA A 104 14.51 -0.83 -3.89
CA ALA A 104 14.17 0.59 -4.06
C ALA A 104 12.73 0.90 -3.60
N LYS A 105 11.78 -0.02 -3.80
CA LYS A 105 10.40 0.14 -3.33
C LYS A 105 10.27 0.01 -1.82
N HIS A 106 11.14 -0.78 -1.18
CA HIS A 106 11.23 -0.87 0.28
C HIS A 106 12.04 0.26 0.93
N GLY A 107 12.71 1.10 0.15
CA GLY A 107 13.63 2.11 0.68
C GLY A 107 14.86 1.50 1.36
N GLN A 108 15.18 0.24 1.04
CA GLN A 108 16.37 -0.44 1.55
C GLN A 108 17.59 -0.08 0.68
N PRO A 109 18.81 -0.02 1.26
CA PRO A 109 20.02 0.09 0.48
C PRO A 109 20.14 -1.08 -0.49
N HIS A 110 20.62 -0.81 -1.71
CA HIS A 110 20.86 -1.86 -2.68
C HIS A 110 21.97 -2.80 -2.21
N VAL A 111 21.73 -4.11 -2.28
CA VAL A 111 22.76 -5.12 -1.95
C VAL A 111 23.86 -5.13 -3.01
N SER A 112 23.49 -4.94 -4.28
CA SER A 112 24.41 -4.81 -5.40
C SER A 112 24.02 -3.63 -6.28
N THR A 113 25.02 -2.87 -6.73
CA THR A 113 24.82 -1.66 -7.54
C THR A 113 24.45 -1.96 -9.00
N ASN A 114 24.92 -3.09 -9.55
CA ASN A 114 24.72 -3.46 -10.95
C ASN A 114 24.40 -4.95 -11.08
N PRO A 115 23.15 -5.35 -10.81
CA PRO A 115 22.70 -6.72 -11.05
C PRO A 115 22.70 -7.02 -12.55
N ILE A 116 23.17 -8.21 -12.93
CA ILE A 116 23.26 -8.65 -14.34
C ILE A 116 22.18 -9.68 -14.65
N PHE A 117 21.73 -10.43 -13.64
CA PHE A 117 20.75 -11.48 -13.83
C PHE A 117 19.34 -10.88 -13.95
N THR A 118 18.62 -11.24 -15.03
CA THR A 118 17.22 -10.88 -15.20
C THR A 118 16.38 -12.15 -15.16
N PRO A 119 15.38 -12.23 -14.27
CA PRO A 119 14.58 -13.42 -14.11
C PRO A 119 13.66 -13.64 -15.31
N ARG A 120 13.36 -14.91 -15.59
CA ARG A 120 12.49 -15.36 -16.67
C ARG A 120 11.04 -14.98 -16.39
N GLU A 121 10.27 -14.93 -17.48
CA GLU A 121 8.80 -14.79 -17.46
C GLU A 121 8.29 -13.52 -16.75
N GLY A 122 9.14 -12.50 -16.59
CA GLY A 122 8.78 -11.27 -15.90
C GLY A 122 8.55 -11.44 -14.39
N SER A 123 9.03 -12.54 -13.81
CA SER A 123 9.02 -12.77 -12.35
C SER A 123 9.95 -11.78 -11.61
N PRO A 124 9.85 -11.59 -10.28
CA PRO A 124 9.01 -12.28 -9.30
C PRO A 124 7.61 -11.68 -9.13
N THR A 125 6.70 -12.49 -8.56
CA THR A 125 5.37 -12.07 -8.12
C THR A 125 5.49 -11.37 -6.76
N VAL A 126 4.94 -10.16 -6.67
CA VAL A 126 4.95 -9.34 -5.44
C VAL A 126 3.53 -9.19 -4.92
N ALA A 127 3.28 -9.61 -3.68
CA ALA A 127 2.04 -9.34 -2.97
C ALA A 127 2.08 -7.94 -2.37
N VAL A 128 0.97 -7.21 -2.47
CA VAL A 128 0.81 -5.85 -1.94
C VAL A 128 -0.29 -5.85 -0.90
N ASN A 129 0.08 -5.57 0.35
CA ASN A 129 -0.87 -5.38 1.44
C ASN A 129 -1.01 -3.88 1.71
N ILE A 130 -2.24 -3.37 1.67
CA ILE A 130 -2.54 -1.96 1.94
C ILE A 130 -3.33 -1.89 3.24
N PHE A 131 -2.75 -1.24 4.24
CA PHE A 131 -3.38 -1.03 5.53
C PHE A 131 -3.93 0.40 5.59
N PRO A 132 -5.27 0.57 5.72
CA PRO A 132 -5.86 1.88 5.89
C PRO A 132 -5.49 2.47 7.26
N PRO A 133 -5.47 3.81 7.39
CA PRO A 133 -5.27 4.45 8.69
C PRO A 133 -6.31 3.96 9.68
N ASP A 134 -5.86 3.46 10.84
CA ASP A 134 -6.78 3.01 11.88
C ASP A 134 -7.43 4.21 12.61
N SER A 135 -8.47 3.95 13.39
CA SER A 135 -9.23 5.00 14.09
C SER A 135 -8.42 5.77 15.13
N GLU A 136 -7.29 5.22 15.59
CA GLU A 136 -6.47 5.72 16.69
C GLU A 136 -5.19 6.43 16.18
N HIS A 137 -4.75 6.09 14.98
CA HIS A 137 -3.54 6.56 14.33
C HIS A 137 -3.83 7.12 12.94
N LYS A 138 -4.96 7.83 12.81
CA LYS A 138 -5.35 8.52 11.57
C LYS A 138 -4.26 9.42 10.97
N ALA A 139 -3.37 9.93 11.83
CA ALA A 139 -2.25 10.78 11.43
C ALA A 139 -1.16 10.05 10.62
N ARG A 140 -1.04 8.72 10.71
CA ARG A 140 0.04 7.94 10.05
C ARG A 140 -0.25 7.61 8.58
N GLY A 141 -1.46 7.85 8.09
CA GLY A 141 -1.83 7.58 6.69
C GLY A 141 -1.96 6.08 6.37
N PHE A 142 -1.89 5.74 5.08
CA PHE A 142 -1.88 4.35 4.61
C PHE A 142 -0.50 3.74 4.77
N GLU A 143 -0.43 2.49 5.25
CA GLU A 143 0.79 1.68 5.27
C GLU A 143 0.73 0.67 4.13
N ILE A 144 1.82 0.54 3.38
CA ILE A 144 1.93 -0.39 2.25
C ILE A 144 3.08 -1.33 2.53
N GLU A 145 2.78 -2.63 2.57
CA GLU A 145 3.75 -3.71 2.72
C GLU A 145 3.81 -4.48 1.40
N LEU A 146 5.04 -4.76 0.95
CA LEU A 146 5.32 -5.46 -0.29
C LEU A 146 6.12 -6.72 0.05
N ASP A 147 5.61 -7.89 -0.32
CA ASP A 147 6.27 -9.17 -0.10
C ASP A 147 6.51 -9.87 -1.43
N VAL A 148 7.74 -10.33 -1.67
CA VAL A 148 7.99 -11.20 -2.82
C VAL A 148 7.54 -12.62 -2.48
N VAL A 149 6.54 -13.13 -3.19
CA VAL A 149 5.90 -14.42 -2.84
C VAL A 149 6.37 -15.57 -3.72
N GLU A 150 6.69 -15.32 -4.99
CA GLU A 150 7.04 -16.37 -5.96
C GLU A 150 8.01 -15.84 -7.03
N CYS A 151 8.86 -16.71 -7.59
CA CYS A 151 9.76 -16.39 -8.69
C CYS A 151 10.05 -17.64 -9.54
N ALA A 152 10.04 -17.51 -10.87
CA ALA A 152 10.29 -18.62 -11.80
C ALA A 152 11.74 -19.13 -11.73
N ASP A 153 12.66 -18.27 -11.33
CA ASP A 153 14.08 -18.58 -11.12
C ASP A 153 14.45 -18.67 -9.65
N PHE A 154 13.49 -18.95 -8.78
CA PHE A 154 13.80 -19.16 -7.38
C PHE A 154 14.76 -20.34 -7.20
N ALA A 155 15.98 -20.05 -6.77
CA ALA A 155 16.97 -21.03 -6.34
C ALA A 155 17.19 -20.87 -4.84
N ARG A 156 16.91 -21.92 -4.07
CA ARG A 156 16.95 -21.84 -2.60
C ARG A 156 18.39 -21.86 -2.09
N GLU A 157 18.79 -20.80 -1.41
CA GLU A 157 19.97 -20.72 -0.57
C GLU A 157 19.58 -20.13 0.80
N MET A 158 19.61 -20.95 1.84
CA MET A 158 19.12 -20.56 3.16
C MET A 158 19.89 -19.37 3.73
N GLY A 159 19.13 -18.35 4.13
CA GLY A 159 19.66 -17.13 4.76
C GLY A 159 20.59 -16.32 3.87
N LYS A 160 20.57 -16.49 2.54
CA LYS A 160 21.44 -15.77 1.60
C LYS A 160 21.36 -14.26 1.81
N TRP A 161 20.15 -13.70 1.98
CA TRP A 161 20.00 -12.28 2.25
C TRP A 161 20.72 -11.82 3.53
N ARG A 162 20.64 -12.60 4.62
CA ARG A 162 21.34 -12.32 5.87
C ARG A 162 22.86 -12.31 5.69
N LYS A 163 23.40 -13.22 4.87
CA LYS A 163 24.85 -13.27 4.56
C LYS A 163 25.34 -12.02 3.82
N MET A 164 24.45 -11.34 3.09
CA MET A 164 24.79 -10.14 2.31
C MET A 164 24.61 -8.84 3.09
N MET A 165 24.03 -8.87 4.29
CA MET A 165 23.91 -7.66 5.10
C MET A 165 25.30 -7.13 5.49
N PRO A 166 25.52 -5.81 5.47
CA PRO A 166 26.74 -5.22 6.01
C PRO A 166 26.95 -5.65 7.46
N PRO A 167 28.19 -5.99 7.86
CA PRO A 167 28.49 -6.39 9.24
C PRO A 167 27.98 -5.35 10.25
N GLY A 168 27.39 -5.82 11.35
CA GLY A 168 26.85 -4.96 12.40
C GLY A 168 25.51 -4.30 12.09
N THR A 169 24.89 -4.52 10.91
CA THR A 169 23.55 -4.00 10.59
C THR A 169 22.50 -4.51 11.56
N LEU A 170 22.52 -5.82 11.84
CA LEU A 170 21.61 -6.46 12.80
C LEU A 170 21.85 -5.95 14.23
N VAL A 171 23.12 -5.84 14.64
CA VAL A 171 23.51 -5.30 15.95
C VAL A 171 23.04 -3.85 16.12
N LYS A 172 23.20 -3.01 15.09
CA LYS A 172 22.72 -1.62 15.09
C LYS A 172 21.19 -1.53 15.15
N ALA A 173 20.49 -2.49 14.56
CA ALA A 173 19.05 -2.62 14.63
C ALA A 173 18.55 -3.25 15.96
N GLY A 174 19.46 -3.56 16.89
CA GLY A 174 19.13 -4.11 18.21
C GLY A 174 18.87 -5.61 18.22
N PHE A 175 19.19 -6.32 17.14
CA PHE A 175 19.17 -7.78 17.12
C PHE A 175 20.43 -8.34 17.78
N ASP A 176 20.28 -9.47 18.47
CA ASP A 176 21.40 -10.21 19.05
C ASP A 176 22.38 -10.64 17.93
N PRO A 177 23.70 -10.39 18.07
CA PRO A 177 24.69 -10.87 17.10
C PRO A 177 24.64 -12.40 16.89
N ASP A 178 24.17 -13.15 17.88
CA ASP A 178 24.04 -14.60 17.85
C ASP A 178 22.59 -15.06 17.56
N TYR A 179 21.71 -14.17 17.05
CA TYR A 179 20.35 -14.53 16.67
C TYR A 179 20.34 -15.50 15.47
N GLU A 180 20.19 -16.79 15.78
CA GLU A 180 19.74 -17.80 14.83
C GLU A 180 18.20 -17.88 14.88
N PRO A 181 17.48 -17.47 13.83
CA PRO A 181 16.06 -17.72 13.74
C PRO A 181 15.81 -19.24 13.74
N PRO A 182 14.70 -19.70 14.35
CA PRO A 182 14.34 -21.11 14.43
C PRO A 182 14.06 -21.77 13.07
#